data_AF-A0A2I0HT63-F1
#
_entry.id   AF-A0A2I0HT63-F1
#
_cell.length_a   1.000
_cell.length_b   1.000
_cell.length_c   1.000
_cell.angle_alpha   90.00
_cell.angle_beta   90.00
_cell.angle_gamma   90.00
#
_symmetry.space_group_name_H-M   'P 1'
#
loop_
_entity.id
_entity.type
_entity.pdbx_description
1 polymer ?
#
loop_
_entity_poly.entity_id
_entity_poly.type
_entity_poly.pdbx_seq_one_letter_code
_entity_poly.pdbx_strand_id
1 'polypeptide(L)'
;MDRLPFPAIPLLLALLFATSHSSTVGVGYISRLLETQGRERAPAAVQVAAAKGVLRRLLPSHHSSFEFEIISKEACGGDYCFVIGNHPAYGGRGTPDILISGVTGVEVLAGLHWYLKHWCSSHVSWDKTGGMQLQSLPQSGFFPRVQDTGIVIQRPVPWNYYQNAVTSSFKCNVVNHEYSLVII
;
A
#
# COMPACT_ATOMS: atom_id res chain seq x y z
N MET A 1 -31.91 21.99 -55.98
CA MET A 1 -32.57 20.91 -55.20
C MET A 1 -31.56 19.80 -55.14
N ASP A 2 -31.09 19.45 -53.95
CA ASP A 2 -30.72 18.08 -53.57
C ASP A 2 -30.65 18.06 -52.04
N ARG A 3 -31.79 17.72 -51.43
CA ARG A 3 -31.88 17.52 -49.98
C ARG A 3 -31.31 16.13 -49.71
N LEU A 4 -30.16 16.07 -49.03
CA LEU A 4 -29.65 14.84 -48.45
C LEU A 4 -30.78 14.12 -47.69
N PRO A 5 -31.01 12.82 -47.93
CA PRO A 5 -32.12 12.10 -47.34
C PRO A 5 -31.95 12.02 -45.81
N PHE A 6 -33.02 12.34 -45.08
CA PHE A 6 -33.11 12.41 -43.62
C PHE A 6 -32.59 11.18 -42.81
N PRO A 7 -32.53 9.92 -43.31
CA PRO A 7 -31.95 8.81 -42.53
C PRO A 7 -30.42 8.71 -42.63
N ALA A 8 -29.75 9.48 -43.49
CA ALA A 8 -28.30 9.37 -43.68
C ALA A 8 -27.49 9.90 -42.47
N ILE A 9 -28.01 10.90 -41.77
CA ILE A 9 -27.36 11.55 -40.61
C ILE A 9 -27.28 10.62 -39.39
N PRO A 10 -28.38 9.96 -38.93
CA PRO A 10 -28.29 9.04 -37.78
C PRO A 10 -27.45 7.80 -38.09
N LEU A 11 -27.43 7.33 -39.35
CA LEU A 11 -26.59 6.22 -39.77
C LEU A 11 -25.09 6.58 -39.75
N LEU A 12 -24.74 7.80 -40.19
CA LEU A 12 -23.37 8.31 -40.11
C LEU A 12 -22.90 8.46 -38.65
N LEU A 13 -23.76 8.97 -37.76
CA LEU A 13 -23.43 9.07 -36.34
C LEU A 13 -23.22 7.68 -35.70
N ALA A 14 -24.07 6.70 -36.01
CA ALA A 14 -23.91 5.33 -35.51
C ALA A 14 -22.59 4.68 -35.98
N LEU A 15 -22.18 4.95 -37.22
CA LEU A 15 -20.90 4.50 -37.78
C LEU A 15 -19.70 5.19 -37.10
N LEU A 16 -19.79 6.48 -36.77
CA LEU A 16 -18.74 7.21 -36.06
C LEU A 16 -18.56 6.75 -34.61
N PHE A 17 -19.64 6.35 -33.93
CA PHE A 17 -19.56 5.75 -32.59
C PHE A 17 -19.02 4.31 -32.63
N ALA A 18 -19.29 3.53 -33.68
CA ALA A 18 -18.79 2.17 -33.83
C ALA A 18 -17.27 2.10 -34.07
N THR A 19 -16.67 3.14 -34.65
CA THR A 19 -15.22 3.20 -34.92
C THR A 19 -14.39 3.77 -33.76
N SER A 20 -15.02 4.09 -32.63
CA SER A 20 -14.30 4.54 -31.43
C SER A 20 -13.67 3.34 -30.70
N HIS A 21 -12.68 2.71 -31.33
CA HIS A 21 -11.84 1.73 -30.66
C HIS A 21 -10.95 2.44 -29.64
N SER A 22 -11.41 2.47 -28.39
CA SER A 22 -10.55 2.85 -27.27
C SER A 22 -9.38 1.88 -27.21
N SER A 23 -8.15 2.38 -27.31
CA SER A 23 -6.93 1.56 -27.27
C SER A 23 -6.77 0.93 -25.89
N THR A 24 -7.31 -0.28 -25.67
CA THR A 24 -7.17 -1.05 -24.43
C THR A 24 -5.80 -1.74 -24.30
N VAL A 25 -4.90 -1.54 -25.25
CA VAL A 25 -3.54 -2.14 -25.27
C VAL A 25 -2.79 -1.86 -23.97
N GLY A 26 -2.85 -0.63 -23.46
CA GLY A 26 -2.22 -0.25 -22.19
C GLY A 26 -2.83 -0.96 -20.99
N VAL A 27 -4.15 -1.11 -20.95
CA VAL A 27 -4.87 -1.83 -19.89
C VAL A 27 -4.49 -3.30 -19.89
N GLY A 28 -4.46 -3.93 -21.07
CA GLY A 28 -4.05 -5.33 -21.21
C GLY A 28 -2.62 -5.59 -20.77
N TYR A 29 -1.69 -4.68 -21.10
CA TYR A 29 -0.30 -4.78 -20.66
C TYR A 29 -0.16 -4.69 -19.14
N ILE A 30 -0.80 -3.68 -18.52
CA ILE A 30 -0.75 -3.50 -17.06
C ILE A 30 -1.38 -4.70 -16.33
N SER A 31 -2.51 -5.23 -16.81
CA SER A 31 -3.13 -6.41 -16.21
C SER A 31 -2.18 -7.61 -16.19
N ARG A 32 -1.47 -7.88 -17.30
CA ARG A 32 -0.47 -8.96 -17.37
C ARG A 32 0.72 -8.73 -16.43
N LEU A 33 1.15 -7.48 -16.29
CA LEU A 33 2.22 -7.12 -15.36
C LEU A 33 1.81 -7.41 -13.91
N LEU A 34 0.60 -7.02 -13.53
CA LEU A 34 0.07 -7.25 -12.18
C LEU A 34 -0.12 -8.74 -11.89
N GLU A 35 -0.55 -9.52 -12.88
CA GLU A 35 -0.64 -10.98 -12.78
C GLU A 35 0.74 -11.61 -12.56
N THR A 36 1.73 -11.20 -13.37
CA THR A 36 3.11 -11.67 -13.27
C THR A 36 3.72 -11.33 -11.90
N GLN A 37 3.57 -10.08 -11.46
CA GLN A 37 3.99 -9.65 -10.12
C GLN A 37 3.28 -10.44 -9.02
N GLY A 38 2.00 -10.77 -9.23
CA GLY A 38 1.23 -11.60 -8.32
C GLY A 38 1.82 -13.00 -8.16
N ARG A 39 2.19 -13.63 -9.29
CA ARG A 39 2.77 -14.96 -9.38
C ARG A 39 4.20 -15.04 -8.85
N GLU A 40 5.02 -14.02 -9.13
CA GLU A 40 6.43 -13.96 -8.72
C GLU A 40 6.61 -13.44 -7.30
N ARG A 41 5.51 -13.22 -6.57
CA ARG A 41 5.56 -12.70 -5.21
C ARG A 41 6.32 -13.65 -4.29
N ALA A 42 7.21 -13.08 -3.50
CA ALA A 42 7.97 -13.83 -2.51
C ALA A 42 7.05 -14.56 -1.49
N PRO A 43 7.49 -15.69 -0.91
CA PRO A 43 6.72 -16.39 0.11
C PRO A 43 6.37 -15.49 1.30
N ALA A 44 5.24 -15.76 1.96
CA ALA A 44 4.73 -14.99 3.11
C ALA A 44 5.80 -14.75 4.18
N ALA A 45 6.55 -15.79 4.57
CA ALA A 45 7.61 -15.68 5.57
C ALA A 45 8.71 -14.68 5.17
N VAL A 46 9.07 -14.62 3.89
CA VAL A 46 10.08 -13.68 3.37
C VAL A 46 9.54 -12.25 3.41
N GLN A 47 8.29 -12.04 3.04
CA GLN A 47 7.63 -10.73 3.11
C GLN A 47 7.54 -10.23 4.56
N VAL A 48 7.13 -11.08 5.50
CA VAL A 48 7.10 -10.76 6.94
C VAL A 48 8.49 -10.42 7.46
N ALA A 49 9.50 -11.21 7.11
CA ALA A 49 10.88 -10.95 7.51
C ALA A 49 11.38 -9.60 6.97
N ALA A 50 11.07 -9.28 5.72
CA ALA A 50 11.38 -7.98 5.12
C ALA A 50 10.68 -6.82 5.84
N ALA A 51 9.37 -6.97 6.14
CA ALA A 51 8.60 -5.98 6.89
C ALA A 51 9.15 -5.78 8.31
N LYS A 52 9.49 -6.86 9.02
CA LYS A 52 10.17 -6.79 10.33
C LYS A 52 11.54 -6.09 10.22
N GLY A 53 12.25 -6.28 9.11
CA GLY A 53 13.48 -5.54 8.81
C GLY A 53 13.26 -4.03 8.69
N VAL A 54 12.18 -3.61 8.02
CA VAL A 54 11.78 -2.19 7.94
C VAL A 54 11.42 -1.66 9.33
N LEU A 55 10.61 -2.39 10.09
CA LEU A 55 10.21 -2.01 11.46
C LEU A 55 11.42 -1.79 12.36
N ARG A 56 12.42 -2.68 12.32
CA ARG A 56 13.65 -2.52 13.13
C ARG A 56 14.46 -1.28 12.76
N ARG A 57 14.47 -0.88 11.49
CA ARG A 57 15.14 0.36 11.06
C ARG A 57 14.35 1.61 11.45
N LEU A 58 13.02 1.55 11.34
CA LEU A 58 12.14 2.68 11.61
C LEU A 58 11.98 2.92 13.11
N LEU A 59 11.72 1.85 13.88
CA LEU A 59 11.37 1.85 15.31
C LEU A 59 12.25 0.87 16.09
N PRO A 60 13.57 1.10 16.20
CA PRO A 60 14.50 0.14 16.79
C PRO A 60 14.14 -0.28 18.22
N SER A 61 13.62 0.64 19.04
CA SER A 61 13.25 0.36 20.43
C SER A 61 11.84 -0.23 20.62
N HIS A 62 10.99 -0.22 19.59
CA HIS A 62 9.58 -0.63 19.69
C HIS A 62 9.23 -1.82 18.79
N HIS A 63 10.23 -2.43 18.13
CA HIS A 63 9.99 -3.49 17.16
C HIS A 63 9.32 -4.75 17.75
N SER A 64 9.42 -4.97 19.07
CA SER A 64 8.77 -6.08 19.77
C SER A 64 7.28 -5.83 20.06
N SER A 65 6.82 -4.58 19.98
CA SER A 65 5.41 -4.22 20.20
C SER A 65 4.50 -4.55 19.01
N PHE A 66 5.07 -4.96 17.88
CA PHE A 66 4.31 -5.25 16.66
C PHE A 66 4.56 -6.67 16.18
N GLU A 67 3.47 -7.34 15.82
CA GLU A 67 3.49 -8.59 15.08
C GLU A 67 2.90 -8.41 13.69
N PHE A 68 3.48 -9.12 12.72
CA PHE A 68 3.10 -9.03 11.31
C PHE A 68 2.70 -10.39 10.77
N GLU A 69 1.60 -10.40 10.03
CA GLU A 69 1.05 -11.60 9.41
C GLU A 69 0.67 -11.32 7.96
N ILE A 70 0.87 -12.32 7.10
CA ILE A 70 0.37 -12.29 5.72
C ILE A 70 -0.89 -13.13 5.66
N ILE A 71 -1.98 -12.51 5.23
CA ILE A 71 -3.28 -13.14 5.06
C ILE A 71 -3.60 -13.31 3.58
N SER A 72 -4.56 -14.19 3.27
CA SER A 72 -5.00 -14.38 1.90
C SER A 72 -5.90 -13.24 1.43
N LYS A 73 -6.10 -13.10 0.11
CA LYS A 73 -7.02 -12.09 -0.43
C LYS A 73 -8.46 -12.38 -0.05
N GLU A 74 -8.83 -13.64 0.10
CA GLU A 74 -10.17 -14.08 0.48
C GLU A 74 -10.51 -13.56 1.88
N ALA A 75 -9.55 -13.54 2.80
CA ALA A 75 -9.69 -12.92 4.12
C ALA A 75 -9.93 -11.39 4.04
N CYS A 76 -9.58 -10.76 2.91
CA CYS A 76 -9.78 -9.34 2.61
C CYS A 76 -10.95 -9.08 1.62
N GLY A 77 -11.84 -10.06 1.42
CA GLY A 77 -12.98 -9.91 0.51
C GLY A 77 -12.60 -9.96 -0.98
N GLY A 78 -11.47 -10.57 -1.32
CA GLY A 78 -10.96 -10.71 -2.69
C GLY A 78 -9.99 -9.60 -3.13
N ASP A 79 -9.81 -8.56 -2.32
CA ASP A 79 -9.00 -7.39 -2.63
C ASP A 79 -7.76 -7.25 -1.75
N TYR A 80 -6.90 -6.28 -2.08
CA TYR A 80 -5.75 -5.92 -1.25
C TYR A 80 -6.21 -5.10 -0.05
N CYS A 81 -5.96 -5.62 1.15
CA CYS A 81 -6.28 -4.93 2.39
C CYS A 81 -5.19 -5.12 3.44
N PHE A 82 -5.23 -4.28 4.46
CA PHE A 82 -4.57 -4.53 5.73
C PHE A 82 -5.57 -4.47 6.87
N VAL A 83 -5.26 -5.22 7.92
CA VAL A 83 -6.06 -5.34 9.14
C VAL A 83 -5.18 -5.00 10.33
N ILE A 84 -5.66 -4.12 11.19
CA ILE A 84 -4.98 -3.75 12.44
C ILE A 84 -5.86 -4.24 13.60
N GLY A 85 -5.27 -5.04 14.47
CA GLY A 85 -5.92 -5.59 15.65
C GLY A 85 -5.06 -5.46 16.91
N ASN A 86 -5.69 -5.56 18.08
CA ASN A 86 -4.95 -5.77 19.32
C ASN A 86 -4.43 -7.22 19.33
N HIS A 87 -3.19 -7.42 19.77
CA HIS A 87 -2.63 -8.77 19.81
C HIS A 87 -3.38 -9.66 20.84
N PRO A 88 -3.71 -10.93 20.55
CA PRO A 88 -4.48 -11.78 21.48
C PRO A 88 -3.81 -11.99 22.85
N ALA A 89 -2.47 -11.97 22.88
CA ALA A 89 -1.68 -12.10 24.10
C ALA A 89 -1.40 -10.75 24.79
N TYR A 90 -2.09 -9.67 24.40
CA TYR A 90 -1.91 -8.32 24.96
C TYR A 90 -1.97 -8.31 26.50
N GLY A 91 -1.06 -7.56 27.11
CA GLY A 91 -0.92 -7.48 28.58
C GLY A 91 0.00 -8.55 29.19
N GLY A 92 0.49 -9.50 28.39
CA GLY A 92 1.59 -10.39 28.78
C GLY A 92 2.91 -9.64 28.83
N ARG A 93 3.79 -9.97 29.78
CA ARG A 93 5.11 -9.33 29.84
C ARG A 93 5.93 -9.73 28.61
N GLY A 94 6.30 -8.76 27.78
CA GLY A 94 7.11 -8.99 26.57
C GLY A 94 6.33 -9.54 25.37
N THR A 95 5.00 -9.53 25.41
CA THR A 95 4.17 -9.87 24.25
C THR A 95 3.99 -8.66 23.33
N PRO A 96 3.78 -8.88 22.01
CA PRO A 96 3.40 -7.80 21.11
C PRO A 96 2.10 -7.12 21.56
N ASP A 97 2.00 -5.83 21.26
CA ASP A 97 0.83 -5.01 21.59
C ASP A 97 -0.20 -5.06 20.46
N ILE A 98 0.29 -4.93 19.23
CA ILE A 98 -0.52 -4.76 18.02
C ILE A 98 -0.18 -5.84 16.99
N LEU A 99 -1.21 -6.43 16.40
CA LEU A 99 -1.12 -7.33 15.26
C LEU A 99 -1.51 -6.57 14.00
N ILE A 100 -0.64 -6.56 13.00
CA ILE A 100 -0.93 -5.98 11.67
C ILE A 100 -0.84 -7.09 10.63
N SER A 101 -1.98 -7.37 10.00
CA SER A 101 -2.10 -8.34 8.93
C SER A 101 -2.25 -7.62 7.60
N GLY A 102 -1.77 -8.23 6.51
CA GLY A 102 -1.99 -7.70 5.17
C GLY A 102 -1.86 -8.76 4.10
N VAL A 103 -2.45 -8.50 2.93
CA VAL A 103 -2.35 -9.43 1.78
C VAL A 103 -0.92 -9.55 1.26
N THR A 104 -0.13 -8.49 1.41
CA THR A 104 1.28 -8.45 1.04
C THR A 104 2.10 -7.72 2.10
N GLY A 105 3.42 -7.86 2.04
CA GLY A 105 4.33 -7.11 2.92
C GLY A 105 4.22 -5.59 2.75
N VAL A 106 3.80 -5.12 1.56
CA VAL A 106 3.51 -3.69 1.33
C VAL A 106 2.28 -3.27 2.14
N GLU A 107 1.22 -4.07 2.12
CA GLU A 107 -0.02 -3.79 2.84
C GLU A 107 0.20 -3.82 4.35
N VAL A 108 1.01 -4.76 4.84
CA VAL A 108 1.44 -4.79 6.25
C VAL A 108 2.13 -3.49 6.65
N LEU A 109 3.09 -3.01 5.84
CA LEU A 109 3.81 -1.77 6.13
C LEU A 109 2.90 -0.55 5.98
N ALA A 110 1.99 -0.53 5.01
CA ALA A 110 0.98 0.52 4.88
C ALA A 110 0.09 0.58 6.12
N GLY A 111 -0.29 -0.57 6.68
CA GLY A 111 -1.00 -0.67 7.96
C GLY A 111 -0.19 -0.11 9.13
N LEU A 112 1.11 -0.44 9.22
CA LEU A 112 2.02 0.15 10.20
C LEU A 112 2.06 1.67 10.07
N HIS A 113 2.32 2.20 8.88
CA HIS A 113 2.36 3.64 8.63
C HIS A 113 1.04 4.31 8.99
N TRP A 114 -0.09 3.71 8.61
CA TRP A 114 -1.41 4.23 8.92
C TRP A 114 -1.68 4.25 10.43
N TYR A 115 -1.32 3.20 11.16
CA TYR A 115 -1.45 3.14 12.62
C TYR A 115 -0.59 4.20 13.31
N LEU A 116 0.68 4.34 12.93
CA LEU A 116 1.56 5.37 13.48
C LEU A 116 0.99 6.77 13.25
N LYS A 117 0.44 7.03 12.07
CA LYS A 117 -0.16 8.32 11.72
C LYS A 117 -1.42 8.62 12.55
N HIS A 118 -2.35 7.67 12.65
CA HIS A 118 -3.68 7.96 13.19
C HIS A 118 -3.84 7.60 14.67
N TRP A 119 -3.12 6.60 15.19
CA TRP A 119 -3.18 6.18 16.60
C TRP A 119 -2.05 6.76 17.43
N CYS A 120 -0.86 6.95 16.85
CA CYS A 120 0.29 7.47 17.58
C CYS A 120 0.62 8.94 17.26
N SER A 121 -0.17 9.60 16.39
CA SER A 121 0.08 10.97 15.93
C SER A 121 1.55 11.19 15.50
N SER A 122 2.12 10.19 14.83
CA SER A 122 3.50 10.21 14.32
C SER A 122 3.51 10.49 12.82
N HIS A 123 4.63 10.97 12.31
CA HIS A 123 4.76 11.31 10.89
C HIS A 123 6.10 10.83 10.32
N VAL A 124 6.07 10.31 9.09
CA VAL A 124 7.26 9.86 8.37
C VAL A 124 7.24 10.51 6.99
N SER A 125 8.23 11.34 6.71
CA SER A 125 8.49 11.91 5.39
C SER A 125 9.99 11.95 5.11
N TRP A 126 10.36 12.54 3.97
CA TRP A 126 11.77 12.80 3.68
C TRP A 126 12.30 13.86 4.64
N ASP A 127 13.59 13.81 4.96
CA ASP A 127 14.19 14.73 5.92
C ASP A 127 13.95 16.20 5.56
N LYS A 128 14.00 16.52 4.26
CA LYS A 128 13.72 17.88 3.74
C LYS A 128 12.24 18.28 3.77
N THR A 129 11.32 17.35 3.97
CA THR A 129 9.87 17.58 4.03
C THR A 129 9.27 17.23 5.40
N GLY A 130 10.09 17.24 6.45
CA GLY A 130 9.65 17.06 7.84
C GLY A 130 10.26 15.85 8.54
N GLY A 131 10.92 14.95 7.81
CA GLY A 131 11.65 13.81 8.35
C GLY A 131 10.78 12.86 9.16
N MET A 132 11.42 12.20 10.14
CA MET A 132 10.78 11.26 11.05
C MET A 132 10.41 11.95 12.37
N GLN A 133 9.11 12.13 12.60
CA GLN A 133 8.55 12.70 13.83
C GLN A 133 7.89 11.57 14.64
N LEU A 134 8.70 10.94 15.48
CA LEU A 134 8.34 9.74 16.26
C LEU A 134 8.33 9.98 17.77
N GLN A 135 8.43 11.25 18.21
CA GLN A 135 8.50 11.61 19.63
C GLN A 135 7.17 11.34 20.36
N SER A 136 6.07 11.25 19.63
CA SER A 136 4.73 10.94 20.14
C SER A 136 4.52 9.44 20.40
N LEU A 137 5.51 8.59 20.09
CA LEU A 137 5.35 7.16 20.31
C LEU A 137 5.30 6.81 21.81
N PRO A 138 4.29 6.03 22.21
CA PRO A 138 4.23 5.46 23.55
C PRO A 138 5.40 4.51 23.82
N GLN A 139 5.69 4.28 25.10
CA GLN A 139 6.60 3.22 25.51
C GLN A 139 6.05 1.85 25.10
N SER A 140 6.95 0.91 24.82
CA SER A 140 6.57 -0.49 24.54
C SER A 140 5.68 -1.04 25.66
N GLY A 141 4.57 -1.69 25.30
CA GLY A 141 3.53 -2.13 26.24
C GLY A 141 2.36 -1.15 26.38
N PHE A 142 2.50 0.10 25.90
CA PHE A 142 1.50 1.17 26.07
C PHE A 142 0.97 1.70 24.74
N PHE A 143 1.10 0.93 23.67
CA PHE A 143 0.55 1.32 22.37
C PHE A 143 -0.98 1.44 22.42
N PRO A 144 -1.57 2.52 21.86
CA PRO A 144 -3.01 2.74 21.84
C PRO A 144 -3.78 1.59 21.23
N ARG A 145 -4.74 1.07 21.98
CA ARG A 145 -5.60 0.00 21.50
C ARG A 145 -6.48 0.46 20.34
N VAL A 146 -6.70 -0.45 19.41
CA VAL A 146 -7.76 -0.32 18.41
C VAL A 146 -9.08 -0.90 18.97
N GLN A 147 -10.20 -0.60 18.31
CA GLN A 147 -11.50 -1.18 18.67
C GLN A 147 -11.44 -2.72 18.59
N ASP A 148 -12.23 -3.41 19.40
CA ASP A 148 -12.14 -4.88 19.55
C ASP A 148 -12.44 -5.66 18.26
N THR A 149 -13.20 -5.08 17.33
CA THR A 149 -13.45 -5.66 16.00
C THR A 149 -12.26 -5.53 15.05
N GLY A 150 -11.20 -4.83 15.45
CA GLY A 150 -10.10 -4.44 14.57
C GLY A 150 -10.52 -3.39 13.54
N ILE A 151 -9.55 -2.97 12.73
CA ILE A 151 -9.71 -2.00 11.65
C ILE A 151 -9.29 -2.67 10.35
N VAL A 152 -10.19 -2.73 9.38
CA VAL A 152 -9.92 -3.25 8.05
C VAL A 152 -9.92 -2.10 7.06
N ILE A 153 -8.86 -1.96 6.27
CA ILE A 153 -8.76 -0.94 5.22
C ILE A 153 -8.41 -1.61 3.91
N GLN A 154 -9.34 -1.53 2.96
CA GLN A 154 -9.13 -1.98 1.58
C GLN A 154 -8.47 -0.88 0.77
N ARG A 155 -7.57 -1.28 -0.13
CA ARG A 155 -6.96 -0.36 -1.08
C ARG A 155 -7.99 -0.01 -2.16
N PRO A 156 -8.25 1.27 -2.45
CA PRO A 156 -9.25 1.66 -3.46
C PRO A 156 -8.77 1.42 -4.89
N VAL A 157 -7.48 1.12 -5.08
CA VAL A 157 -6.84 0.95 -6.39
C VAL A 157 -6.08 -0.37 -6.48
N PRO A 158 -6.01 -1.01 -7.66
CA PRO A 158 -5.32 -2.28 -7.82
C PRO A 158 -3.79 -2.16 -7.72
N TRP A 159 -3.21 -0.97 -7.91
CA TRP A 159 -1.78 -0.71 -7.83
C TRP A 159 -1.49 0.73 -7.41
N ASN A 160 -0.34 0.93 -6.76
CA ASN A 160 0.25 2.23 -6.49
C ASN A 160 1.58 2.31 -7.24
N TYR A 161 1.84 3.42 -7.91
CA TYR A 161 3.08 3.64 -8.63
C TYR A 161 3.82 4.83 -8.04
N TYR A 162 5.13 4.68 -7.92
CA TYR A 162 6.02 5.72 -7.46
C TYR A 162 7.27 5.75 -8.32
N GLN A 163 7.87 6.94 -8.43
CA GLN A 163 9.02 7.32 -9.27
C GLN A 163 8.66 7.75 -10.70
N ASN A 164 9.44 8.67 -11.26
CA ASN A 164 9.43 9.01 -12.67
C ASN A 164 10.78 8.59 -13.28
N ALA A 165 10.84 8.35 -14.59
CA ALA A 165 12.10 8.08 -15.28
C ALA A 165 13.18 9.14 -15.00
N VAL A 166 12.79 10.39 -14.80
CA VAL A 166 13.67 11.52 -14.48
C VAL A 166 14.19 11.46 -13.03
N THR A 167 13.49 10.76 -12.12
CA THR A 167 13.88 10.65 -10.71
C THR A 167 15.24 9.96 -10.55
N SER A 168 15.55 8.97 -11.40
CA SER A 168 16.85 8.27 -11.36
C SER A 168 18.00 9.25 -11.56
N SER A 169 17.91 10.11 -12.58
CA SER A 169 18.98 11.03 -12.94
C SER A 169 19.14 12.21 -11.97
N PHE A 170 18.04 12.76 -11.48
CA PHE A 170 18.06 14.00 -10.70
C PHE A 170 18.10 13.77 -9.18
N LYS A 171 17.57 12.63 -8.72
CA LYS A 171 17.52 12.31 -7.29
C LYS A 171 18.41 11.11 -6.97
N CYS A 172 18.38 10.03 -7.76
CA CYS A 172 19.09 8.79 -7.38
C CYS A 172 20.53 8.66 -7.89
N ASN A 173 21.04 9.60 -8.70
CA ASN A 173 22.41 9.56 -9.24
C ASN A 173 23.51 9.86 -8.21
N VAL A 174 23.15 10.44 -7.06
CA VAL A 174 24.10 10.67 -5.96
C VAL A 174 23.70 9.77 -4.80
N VAL A 175 24.56 8.82 -4.46
CA VAL A 175 24.48 8.01 -3.24
C VAL A 175 24.77 8.90 -2.04
N ASN A 176 23.87 9.86 -1.76
CA ASN A 176 23.83 10.51 -0.47
C ASN A 176 22.99 9.63 0.46
N HIS A 177 23.48 9.43 1.67
CA HIS A 177 23.01 8.51 2.71
C HIS A 177 21.58 8.79 3.25
N GLU A 178 20.75 9.57 2.58
CA GLU A 178 19.49 10.14 3.09
C GLU A 178 18.24 9.72 2.27
N TYR A 179 18.21 8.51 1.74
CA TYR A 179 16.97 7.95 1.19
C TYR A 179 16.38 6.95 2.18
N SER A 180 15.73 7.48 3.21
CA SER A 180 14.85 6.69 4.07
C SER A 180 13.69 6.13 3.24
N LEU A 181 13.44 4.84 3.43
CA LEU A 181 12.38 4.08 2.79
C LEU A 181 11.03 4.73 3.12
N VAL A 182 10.39 5.38 2.15
CA VAL A 182 8.99 5.78 2.31
C VAL A 182 8.15 4.54 2.07
N ILE A 183 7.46 4.13 3.12
CA ILE A 183 6.33 3.21 3.00
C ILE A 183 5.22 4.00 2.31
N ILE A 184 4.97 3.73 1.04
CA ILE A 184 3.83 4.26 0.28
C ILE A 184 2.73 3.21 0.27
#